data_AF-A0A8I2D064-F1
#
_entry.id   AF-A0A8I2D064-F1
#
_cell.length_a   1.000
_cell.length_b   1.000
_cell.length_c   1.000
_cell.angle_alpha   90.00
_cell.angle_beta   90.00
_cell.angle_gamma   90.00
#
_symmetry.space_group_name_H-M   'P 1'
#
loop_
_entity.id
_entity.type
_entity.pdbx_description
1 polymer ?
#
loop_
_entity_poly.entity_id
_entity_poly.type
_entity_poly.pdbx_seq_one_letter_code
_entity_poly.pdbx_strand_id
1 'polypeptide(L)'
;MNETIRQQITEFITTNFLFDDSIKLRAEDSLLETGVIDSTGVLELVAFIEETYEIKVEDEEIIPENLDSIINITSYITGKLSQPKTAEGSVS
;
A
#
# COMPACT_ATOMS: atom_id res chain seq x y z
N MET A 1 5.96 14.68 -2.77
CA MET A 1 5.78 13.70 -1.68
C MET A 1 4.78 12.62 -2.09
N ASN A 2 3.51 12.97 -2.36
CA ASN A 2 2.51 12.01 -2.83
C ASN A 2 2.89 11.33 -4.18
N GLU A 3 3.49 12.08 -5.11
CA GLU A 3 4.00 11.54 -6.39
C GLU A 3 5.12 10.50 -6.21
N THR A 4 6.00 10.70 -5.22
CA THR A 4 7.08 9.76 -4.88
C THR A 4 6.54 8.47 -4.27
N ILE A 5 5.59 8.57 -3.33
CA ILE A 5 4.93 7.41 -2.72
C ILE A 5 4.23 6.59 -3.80
N ARG A 6 3.45 7.25 -4.66
CA ARG A 6 2.75 6.58 -5.77
C ARG A 6 3.73 5.84 -6.68
N GLN A 7 4.84 6.45 -7.04
CA GLN A 7 5.85 5.82 -7.89
C GLN A 7 6.44 4.57 -7.21
N GLN A 8 6.82 4.66 -5.93
CA GLN A 8 7.35 3.51 -5.19
C GLN A 8 6.36 2.36 -5.10
N ILE A 9 5.09 2.64 -4.82
CA ILE A 9 4.03 1.62 -4.78
C ILE A 9 3.81 1.00 -6.16
N THR A 10 3.80 1.82 -7.22
CA THR A 10 3.67 1.31 -8.59
C THR A 10 4.85 0.40 -8.95
N GLU A 11 6.08 0.82 -8.63
CA GLU A 11 7.30 0.05 -8.88
C GLU A 11 7.32 -1.25 -8.08
N PHE A 12 6.94 -1.21 -6.80
CA PHE A 12 6.84 -2.39 -5.96
C PHE A 12 5.83 -3.39 -6.52
N ILE A 13 4.62 -2.93 -6.87
CA ILE A 13 3.58 -3.81 -7.40
C ILE A 13 3.99 -4.40 -8.74
N THR A 14 4.53 -3.56 -9.63
CA THR A 14 4.98 -4.03 -10.94
C THR A 14 6.12 -5.03 -10.81
N THR A 15 7.11 -4.77 -9.98
CA THR A 15 8.29 -5.64 -9.84
C THR A 15 7.97 -6.97 -9.15
N ASN A 16 7.08 -6.97 -8.15
CA ASN A 16 6.80 -8.16 -7.34
C ASN A 16 5.62 -8.99 -7.85
N PHE A 17 4.64 -8.36 -8.52
CA PHE A 17 3.40 -9.02 -8.90
C PHE A 17 3.09 -8.97 -10.40
N LEU A 18 3.62 -8.02 -11.18
CA LEU A 18 3.44 -7.99 -12.64
C LEU A 18 4.68 -8.49 -13.36
N PHE A 19 4.61 -9.73 -13.84
CA PHE A 19 5.68 -10.32 -14.66
C PHE A 19 5.58 -9.95 -16.15
N ASP A 20 4.52 -9.27 -16.57
CA ASP A 20 4.25 -8.92 -17.95
C ASP A 20 4.13 -7.40 -18.14
N ASP A 21 5.16 -6.79 -18.72
CA ASP A 21 5.25 -5.35 -19.01
C ASP A 21 4.17 -4.84 -19.99
N SER A 22 3.43 -5.74 -20.67
CA SER A 22 2.32 -5.33 -21.53
C SER A 22 1.05 -4.94 -20.76
N ILE A 23 0.94 -5.39 -19.50
CA ILE A 23 -0.18 -5.04 -18.63
C ILE A 23 0.00 -3.61 -18.14
N LYS A 24 -0.88 -2.72 -18.61
CA LYS A 24 -0.94 -1.34 -18.14
C LYS A 24 -1.81 -1.23 -16.91
N LEU A 25 -1.20 -1.35 -15.73
CA LEU A 25 -1.86 -1.06 -14.47
C LEU A 25 -2.07 0.45 -14.30
N ARG A 26 -3.32 0.90 -14.25
CA ARG A 26 -3.66 2.28 -13.91
C ARG A 26 -3.73 2.42 -12.39
N ALA A 27 -3.55 3.65 -11.92
CA ALA A 27 -3.54 3.90 -10.47
C ALA A 27 -4.92 3.73 -9.80
N GLU A 28 -5.98 3.77 -10.58
CA GLU A 28 -7.39 3.58 -10.17
C GLU A 28 -7.87 2.13 -10.30
N ASP A 29 -7.07 1.26 -10.93
CA ASP A 29 -7.47 -0.13 -11.16
C ASP A 29 -7.45 -0.90 -9.83
N SER A 30 -8.45 -1.76 -9.64
CA SER A 30 -8.52 -2.68 -8.51
C SER A 30 -7.47 -3.78 -8.68
N LEU A 31 -6.52 -3.84 -7.76
CA LEU A 31 -5.44 -4.81 -7.73
C LEU A 31 -5.96 -6.22 -7.45
N LEU A 32 -7.01 -6.34 -6.62
CA LEU A 32 -7.62 -7.62 -6.29
C LEU A 32 -8.53 -8.11 -7.42
N GLU A 33 -9.39 -7.26 -7.98
CA GLU A 33 -10.29 -7.68 -9.07
C GLU A 33 -9.54 -7.99 -10.37
N THR A 34 -8.46 -7.26 -10.65
CA THR A 34 -7.60 -7.55 -11.81
C THR A 34 -6.75 -8.80 -11.60
N GLY A 35 -6.69 -9.33 -10.38
CA GLY A 35 -5.82 -10.46 -10.02
C GLY A 35 -4.34 -10.11 -10.05
N VAL A 36 -3.99 -8.82 -9.99
CA VAL A 36 -2.61 -8.37 -9.86
C VAL A 36 -2.08 -8.73 -8.48
N ILE A 37 -2.90 -8.59 -7.44
CA ILE A 37 -2.58 -9.00 -6.08
C ILE A 37 -3.61 -10.03 -5.61
N ASP A 38 -3.14 -11.07 -4.95
CA ASP A 38 -3.95 -12.02 -4.19
C ASP A 38 -4.00 -11.65 -2.70
N SER A 39 -4.83 -12.35 -1.92
CA SER A 39 -4.91 -12.15 -0.46
C SER A 39 -3.56 -12.25 0.27
N THR A 40 -2.63 -13.05 -0.24
CA THR A 40 -1.26 -13.16 0.31
C THR A 40 -0.40 -11.95 -0.06
N GLY A 41 -0.52 -11.46 -1.30
CA GLY A 41 0.25 -10.31 -1.76
C GLY A 41 -0.14 -9.01 -1.04
N VAL A 42 -1.37 -8.92 -0.51
CA VAL A 42 -1.77 -7.82 0.37
C VAL A 42 -0.90 -7.76 1.63
N LEU A 43 -0.57 -8.92 2.23
CA LEU A 43 0.28 -8.96 3.42
C LEU A 43 1.72 -8.54 3.11
N GLU A 44 2.25 -8.91 1.94
CA GLU A 44 3.57 -8.46 1.48
C GLU A 44 3.58 -6.94 1.21
N LEU A 45 2.52 -6.41 0.61
CA LEU A 45 2.34 -4.98 0.42
C LEU A 45 2.28 -4.24 1.76
N VAL A 46 1.54 -4.77 2.74
CA VAL A 46 1.49 -4.19 4.09
C VAL A 46 2.87 -4.17 4.71
N ALA A 47 3.61 -5.28 4.69
CA ALA A 47 4.97 -5.35 5.23
C ALA A 47 5.91 -4.35 4.55
N PHE A 48 5.83 -4.22 3.23
CA PHE A 48 6.59 -3.21 2.47
C PHE A 48 6.27 -1.78 2.92
N ILE A 49 4.99 -1.46 3.10
CA ILE A 49 4.54 -0.14 3.53
C ILE A 49 5.04 0.18 4.95
N GLU A 50 4.90 -0.75 5.88
CA GLU A 50 5.35 -0.58 7.26
C GLU A 50 6.86 -0.36 7.35
N GLU A 51 7.64 -1.17 6.63
CA GLU A 51 9.10 -1.07 6.61
C GLU A 51 9.58 0.22 5.92
N THR A 52 8.98 0.58 4.79
CA THR A 52 9.43 1.71 3.96
C THR A 52 9.09 3.07 4.58
N TYR A 53 7.91 3.18 5.20
CA TYR A 53 7.39 4.46 5.70
C TYR A 53 7.40 4.56 7.23
N GLU A 54 7.90 3.54 7.93
CA GLU A 54 7.96 3.46 9.41
C GLU A 54 6.60 3.72 10.08
N ILE A 55 5.52 3.26 9.43
CA ILE A 55 4.15 3.30 9.93
C ILE A 55 3.68 1.90 10.35
N LYS A 56 2.63 1.85 11.18
CA LYS A 56 1.94 0.60 11.52
C LYS A 56 0.60 0.54 10.81
N VAL A 57 0.28 -0.60 10.20
CA VAL A 57 -1.00 -0.90 9.59
C VAL A 57 -1.75 -1.86 10.51
N GLU A 58 -2.85 -1.41 11.11
CA GLU A 58 -3.67 -2.27 11.95
C GLU A 58 -4.49 -3.25 11.08
N ASP A 59 -4.84 -4.43 11.61
CA ASP A 59 -5.65 -5.43 10.90
C ASP A 59 -6.98 -4.85 10.35
N GLU A 60 -7.58 -3.91 11.08
CA GLU A 60 -8.82 -3.22 10.68
C GLU A 60 -8.62 -2.26 9.48
N GLU A 61 -7.37 -1.84 9.22
CA GLU A 61 -7.01 -0.97 8.10
C GLU A 61 -6.70 -1.78 6.82
N ILE A 62 -6.55 -3.12 6.93
CA ILE A 62 -6.32 -4.04 5.80
C ILE A 62 -7.65 -4.33 5.10
N ILE A 63 -8.19 -3.29 4.47
CA ILE A 63 -9.46 -3.33 3.74
C ILE A 63 -9.27 -2.83 2.30
N PRO A 64 -10.12 -3.27 1.36
CA PRO A 64 -10.04 -2.83 -0.04
C PRO A 64 -10.07 -1.31 -0.20
N GLU A 65 -10.83 -0.61 0.65
CA GLU A 65 -10.91 0.86 0.63
C GLU A 65 -9.55 1.55 0.80
N ASN A 66 -8.61 0.91 1.51
CA ASN A 66 -7.26 1.43 1.70
C ASN A 66 -6.22 0.81 0.75
N LEU A 67 -6.38 -0.48 0.39
CA LEU A 67 -5.29 -1.26 -0.23
C LEU A 67 -5.61 -1.79 -1.64
N ASP A 68 -6.82 -1.59 -2.16
CA ASP A 68 -7.22 -2.20 -3.44
C ASP A 68 -6.70 -1.44 -4.67
N SER A 69 -6.23 -0.20 -4.55
CA SER A 69 -5.68 0.53 -5.69
C SER A 69 -4.49 1.37 -5.29
N ILE A 70 -3.63 1.71 -6.27
CA ILE A 70 -2.45 2.55 -6.03
C ILE A 70 -2.86 3.91 -5.45
N ILE A 71 -3.98 4.49 -5.92
CA ILE A 71 -4.49 5.76 -5.39
C ILE A 71 -4.90 5.62 -3.93
N ASN A 72 -5.61 4.54 -3.57
CA ASN A 72 -6.05 4.30 -2.19
C ASN A 72 -4.84 4.14 -1.27
N ILE A 73 -3.87 3.31 -1.67
CA ILE A 73 -2.64 3.04 -0.90
C ILE A 73 -1.85 4.34 -0.71
N THR A 74 -1.66 5.11 -1.78
CA THR A 74 -0.93 6.38 -1.72
C THR A 74 -1.60 7.37 -0.77
N SER A 75 -2.93 7.43 -0.81
CA SER A 75 -3.73 8.31 0.06
C SER A 75 -3.67 7.87 1.51
N TYR A 76 -3.77 6.56 1.76
CA TYR A 76 -3.64 5.94 3.07
C TYR A 76 -2.28 6.27 3.71
N ILE A 77 -1.18 6.01 3.00
CA ILE A 77 0.19 6.30 3.49
C ILE A 77 0.36 7.78 3.76
N THR A 78 -0.08 8.65 2.84
CA THR A 78 0.02 10.09 3.02
C THR A 78 -0.77 10.57 4.24
N GLY A 79 -1.94 9.97 4.49
CA GLY A 79 -2.74 10.22 5.68
C GLY A 79 -1.98 9.84 6.94
N LYS A 80 -1.42 8.63 7.01
CA LYS A 80 -0.66 8.12 8.17
C LYS A 80 0.60 8.95 8.45
N LEU A 81 1.31 9.39 7.42
CA LEU A 81 2.48 10.27 7.55
C LEU A 81 2.13 11.70 7.98
N SER A 82 0.91 12.14 7.73
CA SER A 82 0.42 13.47 8.13
C SER A 82 -0.18 13.48 9.54
N GLN A 83 -0.57 12.31 10.06
CA GLN A 83 -0.94 12.15 11.46
C GLN A 83 0.34 12.16 12.31
N PRO A 84 0.47 13.05 13.32
CA PRO A 84 1.57 12.94 14.26
C PRO A 84 1.46 11.59 14.95
N LYS A 85 2.48 10.75 14.80
CA LYS A 85 2.67 9.43 15.45
C LYS A 85 2.07 9.48 16.86
N THR A 86 0.82 9.06 17.02
CA THR A 86 0.18 9.02 18.32
C THR A 86 0.92 7.97 19.11
N ALA A 87 1.75 8.47 20.02
CA ALA A 87 2.56 7.67 20.90
C ALA A 87 1.64 6.90 21.86
N GLU A 88 1.29 5.66 21.53
CA GLU A 88 0.68 4.70 22.44
C GLU A 88 1.26 3.30 22.09
N GLY A 89 1.99 2.58 22.96
CA GLY A 89 2.14 2.70 24.40
C GLY A 89 3.57 2.48 24.90
N SER A 90 3.98 3.38 25.80
CA SER A 90 4.66 2.97 27.04
C SER A 90 3.58 2.60 28.06
N VAL A 91 3.94 1.79 29.06
CA VAL A 91 3.15 1.25 30.19
C VAL A 91 2.59 -0.16 29.90
N SER A 92 3.08 -1.26 30.51
CA SER A 92 3.88 -1.48 31.73
C SER A 92 4.95 -2.55 31.54
#